data_AF-R7N6T7-F1
#
_entry.id   AF-R7N6T7-F1
#
_cell.length_a   1.000
_cell.length_b   1.000
_cell.length_c   1.000
_cell.angle_alpha   90.00
_cell.angle_beta   90.00
_cell.angle_gamma   90.00
#
_symmetry.space_group_name_H-M   'P 1'
#
loop_
_entity.id
_entity.type
_entity.pdbx_description
1 polymer ?
#
loop_
_entity_poly.entity_id
_entity_poly.type
_entity_poly.pdbx_seq_one_letter_code
_entity_poly.pdbx_strand_id
1 'polypeptide(L)'
;MEANNTSCFNYRVVDGTTSLSKHALGCAIDINPFYNPYVVFDKTGNGQDYISPKGSEIYADRSKDFAYKIDEQDLCYRLFKEHGFTWGGSWNSCKDYQHFQKTP
;
A
#
# COMPACT_ATOMS: atom_id res chain seq x y z
N MET A 1 -4.69 -2.81 10.60
CA MET A 1 -4.70 -1.75 9.56
C MET A 1 -6.01 -0.96 9.56
N GLU A 2 -7.14 -1.55 9.98
CA GLU A 2 -8.43 -0.86 10.13
C GLU A 2 -8.39 0.42 10.99
N ALA A 3 -7.52 0.48 11.99
CA ALA A 3 -7.30 1.69 12.80
C ALA A 3 -6.71 2.88 12.01
N ASN A 4 -6.37 2.70 10.73
CA ASN A 4 -5.78 3.71 9.85
C ASN A 4 -4.45 4.32 10.35
N ASN A 5 -3.76 3.63 11.27
CA ASN A 5 -2.49 4.09 11.81
C ASN A 5 -1.35 3.88 10.79
N THR A 6 -0.57 4.94 10.55
CA THR A 6 0.70 4.86 9.82
C THR A 6 1.70 3.98 10.61
N SER A 7 2.38 3.07 9.92
CA SER A 7 3.29 2.12 10.56
C SER A 7 4.57 1.90 9.73
N CYS A 8 5.70 1.74 10.42
CA CYS A 8 7.02 1.51 9.81
C CYS A 8 7.56 0.14 10.24
N PHE A 9 8.46 0.07 11.22
CA PHE A 9 9.03 -1.19 11.67
C PHE A 9 7.96 -2.14 12.24
N ASN A 10 7.88 -3.34 11.67
CA ASN A 10 7.04 -4.43 12.13
C ASN A 10 7.69 -5.77 11.75
N TYR A 11 8.18 -6.51 12.74
CA TYR A 11 8.88 -7.77 12.49
C TYR A 11 7.89 -8.86 12.05
N ARG A 12 8.00 -9.26 10.77
CA ARG A 12 7.19 -10.31 10.14
C ARG A 12 7.82 -10.83 8.85
N VAL A 13 7.41 -12.01 8.42
CA VAL A 13 7.64 -12.49 7.04
C VAL A 13 6.61 -11.91 6.08
N VAL A 14 6.90 -11.96 4.78
CA VAL A 14 5.89 -11.73 3.74
C VAL A 14 4.95 -12.93 3.72
N ASP A 15 3.65 -12.67 3.68
CA ASP A 15 2.63 -13.71 3.73
C ASP A 15 2.84 -14.79 2.65
N GLY A 16 2.68 -16.05 3.04
CA GLY A 16 2.95 -17.20 2.17
C GLY A 16 4.43 -17.47 1.83
N THR A 17 5.39 -16.80 2.48
CA THR A 17 6.83 -16.98 2.23
C THR A 17 7.64 -17.12 3.52
N THR A 18 8.94 -17.45 3.40
CA THR A 18 9.91 -17.43 4.50
C THR A 18 10.76 -16.15 4.52
N SER A 19 10.55 -15.24 3.58
CA SER A 19 11.34 -14.01 3.42
C SER A 19 10.86 -12.91 4.37
N LEU A 20 11.80 -12.17 4.97
CA LEU A 20 11.46 -11.01 5.80
C LEU A 20 10.81 -9.91 4.95
N SER A 21 9.74 -9.31 5.49
CA SER A 21 9.14 -8.11 4.93
C SER A 21 10.11 -6.93 5.01
N LYS A 22 9.98 -5.96 4.10
CA LYS A 22 10.72 -4.68 4.23
C LYS A 22 10.37 -3.91 5.51
N HIS A 23 9.17 -4.11 6.07
CA HIS A 23 8.83 -3.59 7.40
C HIS A 23 9.69 -4.22 8.51
N ALA A 24 10.00 -5.51 8.39
CA ALA A 24 10.84 -6.21 9.37
C ALA A 24 12.30 -5.75 9.33
N LEU A 25 12.71 -5.10 8.23
CA LEU A 25 14.04 -4.51 8.05
C LEU A 25 14.07 -3.00 8.36
N GLY A 26 12.94 -2.40 8.74
CA GLY A 26 12.82 -0.95 8.93
C GLY A 26 12.97 -0.15 7.62
N CYS A 27 12.74 -0.78 6.48
CA CYS A 27 12.93 -0.20 5.14
C CYS A 27 11.61 0.13 4.43
N ALA A 28 10.48 0.04 5.13
CA ALA A 28 9.16 0.33 4.57
C ALA A 28 8.25 1.05 5.56
N ILE A 29 7.29 1.79 5.01
CA ILE A 29 6.26 2.52 5.72
C ILE A 29 4.93 2.42 4.99
N ASP A 30 3.87 2.17 5.76
CA ASP A 30 2.48 2.16 5.29
C ASP A 30 1.77 3.40 5.85
N ILE A 31 1.21 4.24 4.98
CA ILE A 31 0.61 5.54 5.33
C ILE A 31 -0.89 5.52 5.09
N ASN A 32 -1.67 5.90 6.11
CA ASN A 32 -3.13 5.93 6.09
C ASN A 32 -3.76 4.68 5.41
N PRO A 33 -3.52 3.46 5.93
CA PRO A 33 -3.95 2.20 5.33
C PRO A 33 -5.41 2.11 4.89
N PHE A 34 -6.31 2.77 5.62
CA PHE A 34 -7.74 2.72 5.33
C PHE A 34 -8.11 3.57 4.11
N TYR A 35 -7.44 4.69 3.89
CA TYR A 35 -7.65 5.54 2.70
C TYR A 35 -6.82 5.10 1.49
N ASN A 36 -5.77 4.32 1.71
CA ASN A 36 -4.83 3.87 0.69
C ASN A 36 -4.68 2.35 0.75
N PRO A 37 -5.72 1.59 0.36
CA PRO A 37 -5.75 0.15 0.60
C PRO A 37 -4.76 -0.65 -0.24
N TYR A 38 -4.51 -1.87 0.21
CA TYR A 38 -3.96 -2.94 -0.61
C TYR A 38 -5.07 -3.58 -1.46
N VAL A 39 -4.85 -3.73 -2.75
CA VAL A 39 -5.81 -4.23 -3.74
C VAL A 39 -5.16 -5.28 -4.64
N VAL A 40 -5.72 -6.48 -4.66
CA VAL A 40 -5.40 -7.53 -5.63
C VAL A 40 -6.62 -7.70 -6.51
N PHE A 41 -6.49 -7.27 -7.77
CA PHE A 41 -7.56 -7.42 -8.75
C PHE A 41 -7.71 -8.88 -9.16
N ASP A 42 -8.94 -9.39 -9.17
CA ASP A 42 -9.22 -10.72 -9.69
C ASP A 42 -9.04 -10.73 -11.22
N LYS A 43 -7.94 -11.33 -11.66
CA LYS A 43 -7.63 -11.48 -13.09
C LYS A 43 -8.36 -12.66 -13.76
N THR A 44 -9.02 -13.50 -12.96
CA THR A 44 -9.71 -14.72 -13.45
C THR A 44 -11.19 -14.49 -13.74
N GLY A 45 -11.77 -13.39 -13.26
CA GLY A 45 -13.17 -13.02 -13.48
C GLY A 45 -14.17 -13.89 -12.71
N ASN A 46 -13.70 -14.65 -11.70
CA ASN A 46 -14.51 -15.53 -10.88
C ASN A 46 -15.15 -14.81 -9.68
N GLY A 47 -14.83 -13.53 -9.52
CA GLY A 47 -15.53 -12.62 -8.64
C GLY A 47 -14.93 -12.61 -7.24
N GLN A 48 -13.91 -11.78 -7.05
CA GLN A 48 -13.93 -10.61 -6.16
C GLN A 48 -12.48 -10.13 -5.97
N ASP A 49 -12.26 -8.82 -6.10
CA ASP A 49 -10.99 -8.22 -5.74
C ASP A 49 -10.73 -8.43 -4.25
N TYR A 50 -9.49 -8.77 -3.90
CA TYR A 50 -9.09 -8.78 -2.49
C TYR A 50 -8.63 -7.38 -2.11
N ILE A 51 -9.36 -6.75 -1.19
CA ILE A 51 -9.08 -5.41 -0.70
C ILE A 51 -8.86 -5.48 0.80
N SER A 52 -7.79 -4.82 1.28
CA SER A 52 -7.45 -4.74 2.70
C SER A 52 -7.01 -3.31 3.05
N PRO A 53 -7.44 -2.75 4.19
CA PRO A 53 -8.28 -3.36 5.23
C PRO A 53 -9.76 -3.55 4.83
N LYS A 54 -10.53 -4.30 5.62
CA LYS A 54 -11.97 -4.43 5.39
C LYS A 54 -12.66 -3.06 5.58
N GLY A 55 -13.58 -2.71 4.69
CA GLY A 55 -14.30 -1.42 4.74
C GLY A 55 -13.65 -0.29 3.95
N SER A 56 -12.44 -0.48 3.41
CA SER A 56 -11.76 0.53 2.56
C SER A 56 -12.07 0.38 1.07
N GLU A 57 -13.02 -0.46 0.68
CA GLU A 57 -13.32 -0.81 -0.71
C GLU A 57 -13.70 0.44 -1.53
N ILE A 58 -14.33 1.42 -0.89
CA ILE A 58 -14.69 2.70 -1.53
C ILE A 58 -13.47 3.51 -2.00
N TYR A 59 -12.29 3.30 -1.40
CA TYR A 59 -11.04 4.00 -1.71
C TYR A 59 -10.16 3.26 -2.72
N ALA A 60 -10.55 2.05 -3.11
CA ALA A 60 -9.88 1.29 -4.17
C ALA A 60 -10.12 1.92 -5.56
N ASP A 61 -11.28 2.56 -5.76
CA ASP A 61 -11.56 3.35 -6.97
C ASP A 61 -10.82 4.69 -6.93
N ARG A 62 -9.63 4.68 -7.55
CA ARG A 62 -8.75 5.85 -7.63
C ARG A 62 -9.22 6.92 -8.60
N SER A 63 -10.30 6.73 -9.36
CA SER A 63 -10.86 7.79 -10.20
C SER A 63 -11.61 8.85 -9.38
N LYS A 64 -12.04 8.49 -8.17
CA LYS A 64 -12.75 9.39 -7.26
C LYS A 64 -11.80 10.37 -6.57
N ASP A 65 -12.39 11.49 -6.18
CA ASP A 65 -11.75 12.48 -5.32
C ASP A 65 -12.14 12.23 -3.84
N PHE A 66 -11.15 12.25 -2.95
CA PHE A 66 -11.31 12.08 -1.51
C PHE A 66 -10.06 12.53 -0.77
N ALA A 67 -10.23 12.93 0.49
CA ALA A 67 -9.13 13.36 1.34
C ALA A 67 -8.14 12.21 1.63
N TYR A 68 -6.88 12.57 1.87
CA TYR A 68 -5.80 11.65 2.29
C TYR A 68 -5.39 10.60 1.25
N LYS A 69 -5.82 10.81 0.01
CA LYS A 69 -5.50 10.03 -1.17
C LYS A 69 -4.03 10.21 -1.56
N ILE A 70 -3.27 9.12 -1.62
CA ILE A 70 -1.91 9.13 -2.16
C ILE A 70 -1.96 8.84 -3.66
N ASP A 71 -1.65 9.82 -4.50
CA ASP A 71 -1.45 9.68 -5.94
C ASP A 71 -0.16 10.39 -6.38
N GLU A 72 0.10 10.42 -7.69
CA GLU A 72 1.36 10.97 -8.22
C GLU A 72 1.49 12.49 -8.05
N GLN A 73 0.40 13.20 -7.74
CA GLN A 73 0.40 14.63 -7.48
C GLN A 73 0.57 14.94 -5.98
N ASP A 74 0.25 13.99 -5.11
CA ASP A 74 0.32 14.14 -3.65
C ASP A 74 1.73 14.44 -3.12
N LEU A 75 1.81 15.25 -2.07
CA LEU A 75 3.07 15.64 -1.45
C LEU A 75 3.81 14.43 -0.85
N CYS A 76 3.08 13.49 -0.24
CA CYS A 76 3.68 12.28 0.33
C CYS A 76 4.41 11.50 -0.76
N TYR A 77 3.72 11.22 -1.87
CA TYR A 77 4.33 10.54 -3.01
C TYR A 77 5.60 11.24 -3.48
N ARG A 78 5.53 12.56 -3.75
CA ARG A 78 6.67 13.33 -4.27
C ARG A 78 7.89 13.27 -3.36
N LEU A 79 7.71 13.45 -2.05
CA LEU A 79 8.82 13.41 -1.09
C LEU A 79 9.45 12.02 -0.98
N PHE A 80 8.64 10.96 -0.90
CA PHE A 80 9.18 9.60 -0.86
C PHE A 80 9.94 9.25 -2.15
N LYS A 81 9.40 9.65 -3.31
CA LYS A 81 10.08 9.48 -4.60
C LYS A 81 11.41 10.25 -4.66
N GLU A 82 11.44 11.50 -4.20
CA GLU A 82 12.64 12.34 -4.13
C GLU A 82 13.75 11.68 -3.29
N HIS A 83 13.39 11.02 -2.19
CA HIS A 83 14.34 10.30 -1.32
C HIS A 83 14.66 8.86 -1.76
N GLY A 84 14.23 8.48 -2.98
CA GLY A 84 14.58 7.20 -3.60
C GLY A 84 13.74 6.01 -3.14
N PHE A 85 12.56 6.24 -2.59
CA PHE A 85 11.62 5.15 -2.32
C PHE A 85 10.89 4.73 -3.60
N THR A 86 10.44 3.48 -3.60
CA THR A 86 9.45 2.95 -4.53
C THR A 86 8.09 2.93 -3.85
N TRP A 87 7.03 3.03 -4.65
CA TRP A 87 5.65 3.10 -4.17
C TRP A 87 4.84 1.89 -4.64
N GLY A 88 4.12 1.26 -3.74
CA GLY A 88 3.31 0.07 -3.99
C GLY A 88 2.11 0.33 -4.90
N GLY A 89 1.62 1.58 -4.98
CA GLY A 89 0.60 1.98 -5.95
C GLY A 89 1.05 1.86 -7.41
N SER A 90 2.36 1.80 -7.68
CA SER A 90 2.92 1.61 -9.02
C SER A 90 3.12 0.14 -9.42
N TRP A 91 2.85 -0.83 -8.53
CA TRP A 91 3.03 -2.26 -8.84
C TRP A 91 1.99 -2.79 -9.86
N ASN A 92 2.35 -3.84 -10.60
CA ASN A 92 1.53 -4.39 -11.69
C ASN A 92 0.69 -5.62 -11.28
N SER A 93 1.17 -6.42 -10.32
CA SER A 93 0.48 -7.62 -9.84
C SER A 93 -0.66 -7.29 -8.89
N CYS A 94 -0.47 -6.26 -8.07
CA CYS A 94 -1.38 -5.73 -7.08
C CYS A 94 -1.10 -4.22 -6.93
N LYS A 95 -1.93 -3.53 -6.15
CA LYS A 95 -1.74 -2.13 -5.79
C LYS A 95 -1.67 -2.03 -4.27
N ASP A 96 -0.57 -1.53 -3.75
CA ASP A 96 -0.42 -1.29 -2.31
C ASP A 96 -0.27 0.21 -2.07
N TYR A 97 -1.40 0.92 -2.05
CA TYR A 97 -1.39 2.39 -2.13
C TYR A 97 -0.77 3.06 -0.90
N GLN A 98 -0.85 2.43 0.26
CA GLN A 98 -0.21 2.88 1.49
C GLN A 98 1.32 2.73 1.50
N HIS A 99 1.85 1.82 0.68
CA HIS A 99 3.17 1.24 0.92
C HIS A 99 4.28 1.99 0.18
N PHE A 100 5.27 2.47 0.93
CA PHE A 100 6.54 2.93 0.39
C PHE A 100 7.67 2.08 0.95
N GLN A 101 8.60 1.68 0.08
CA GLN A 101 9.78 0.93 0.49
C GLN A 101 11.03 1.38 -0.24
N LYS A 102 12.16 1.21 0.44
CA LYS A 102 13.49 1.39 -0.13
C LYS A 102 14.25 0.07 -0.03
N THR A 103 14.95 -0.30 -1.09
CA THR A 103 15.97 -1.33 -1.00
C THR A 103 17.27 -0.67 -0.54
N PRO A 104 17.95 -1.21 0.48
CA PRO A 104 19.32 -0.84 0.81
C PRO A 104 20.24 -0.93 -0.41
#